data_AF-A0A1G8D535-F1
#
_entry.id   AF-A0A1G8D535-F1
#
_cell.length_a   1.000
_cell.length_b   1.000
_cell.length_c   1.000
_cell.angle_alpha   90.00
_cell.angle_beta   90.00
_cell.angle_gamma   90.00
#
_symmetry.space_group_name_H-M   'P 1'
#
loop_
_entity.id
_entity.type
_entity.pdbx_description
1 polymer ?
#
loop_
_entity_poly.entity_id
_entity_poly.type
_entity_poly.pdbx_seq_one_letter_code
_entity_poly.pdbx_strand_id
1 'polypeptide(L)'
;MHYIGIDLAWTYTNESGICVIADNGEIIYCESKVFSDEMIADIVAEHAQEGAIVGIDAPLIVNNETGSRYCDGAIMREKIHGKNLSVFTCSKSFMLNHFGVVRGEEVVKAIRKRMPAFALTGDLSSEKHVIIETFPTGITLGLFPDAFPVKYKVKHKVAFETTKAEMGRMVSLLQRLGDFDPPVHNIDDCFHYSSGIQAMSKKEFKNFEDKLDAFLCAYATYWLANHNGKVFGDDRDGFILIPVIDEQEVRDNNRSERIKVYNKLIRDKIPQIIEDGGKKAIIEKVSGTEYLNLLNAKLGEELREYLDSQRLEELADIVEVVYAILDYKGVSRREFEWIRKQKVEEKGAFRDKLLLKEVSDS
;
A
#
# COMPACT_ATOMS: atom_id res chain seq x y z
N MET A 1 -18.91 11.10 6.90
CA MET A 1 -18.17 10.36 7.97
C MET A 1 -16.72 10.19 7.53
N HIS A 2 -15.74 10.15 8.46
CA HIS A 2 -14.32 10.01 8.10
C HIS A 2 -13.64 8.78 8.74
N TYR A 3 -12.60 8.31 8.09
CA TYR A 3 -11.85 7.12 8.48
C TYR A 3 -10.39 7.51 8.68
N ILE A 4 -9.92 7.43 9.92
CA ILE A 4 -8.64 7.98 10.33
C ILE A 4 -7.72 6.83 10.70
N GLY A 5 -6.49 6.86 10.20
CA GLY A 5 -5.44 5.89 10.53
C GLY A 5 -4.24 6.59 11.13
N ILE A 6 -3.68 6.00 12.18
CA ILE A 6 -2.56 6.58 12.92
C ILE A 6 -1.49 5.51 13.09
N ASP A 7 -0.32 5.71 12.47
CA ASP A 7 0.90 4.97 12.81
C ASP A 7 1.58 5.70 13.97
N LEU A 8 1.36 5.22 15.19
CA LEU A 8 1.74 5.93 16.40
C LEU A 8 3.17 5.56 16.82
N ALA A 9 4.09 6.52 16.78
CA ALA A 9 5.42 6.28 17.33
C ALA A 9 5.38 6.05 18.85
N TRP A 10 6.27 5.18 19.34
CA TRP A 10 6.39 4.91 20.78
C TRP A 10 6.81 6.12 21.63
N THR A 11 7.51 7.09 21.03
CA THR A 11 8.02 8.29 21.72
C THR A 11 7.57 9.58 21.03
N TYR A 12 7.59 10.68 21.78
CA TYR A 12 7.20 12.01 21.30
C TYR A 12 8.25 12.71 20.41
N THR A 13 9.41 12.08 20.19
CA THR A 13 10.49 12.64 19.36
C THR A 13 10.50 12.05 17.95
N ASN A 14 9.84 10.90 17.76
CA ASN A 14 9.77 10.23 16.48
C ASN A 14 8.50 10.67 15.74
N GLU A 15 8.56 10.58 14.41
CA GLU A 15 7.42 10.92 13.57
C GLU A 15 6.31 9.88 13.73
N SER A 16 5.06 10.31 13.66
CA SER A 16 3.88 9.46 13.60
C SER A 16 3.16 9.76 12.28
N GLY A 17 2.67 8.73 11.61
CA GLY A 17 1.86 8.90 10.42
C GLY A 17 0.39 9.14 10.79
N ILE A 18 -0.29 10.02 10.06
CA ILE A 18 -1.74 10.19 10.14
C ILE A 18 -2.30 10.25 8.72
N CYS A 19 -3.35 9.47 8.46
CA CYS A 19 -4.08 9.48 7.21
C CYS A 19 -5.59 9.63 7.48
N VAL A 20 -6.29 10.36 6.62
CA VAL A 20 -7.75 10.52 6.67
C VAL A 20 -8.35 10.23 5.31
N ILE A 21 -9.34 9.33 5.30
CA ILE A 21 -10.14 8.96 4.13
C ILE A 21 -11.58 9.46 4.37
N ALA A 22 -12.15 10.14 3.39
CA ALA A 22 -13.54 10.57 3.38
C ALA A 22 -14.48 9.41 2.99
N ASP A 23 -15.78 9.53 3.25
CA ASP A 23 -16.73 8.45 2.95
C ASP A 23 -16.90 8.12 1.47
N ASN A 24 -16.57 9.06 0.60
CA ASN A 24 -16.47 8.87 -0.84
C ASN A 24 -15.19 8.14 -1.30
N GLY A 25 -14.30 7.74 -0.38
CA GLY A 25 -13.07 7.02 -0.66
C GLY A 25 -11.88 7.92 -1.04
N GLU A 26 -12.01 9.25 -1.01
CA GLU A 26 -10.88 10.14 -1.26
C GLU A 26 -9.97 10.26 -0.03
N ILE A 27 -8.65 10.19 -0.27
CA ILE A 27 -7.64 10.51 0.74
C ILE A 27 -7.53 12.03 0.83
N ILE A 28 -7.93 12.61 1.96
CA ILE A 28 -7.99 14.06 2.16
C ILE A 28 -6.87 14.61 3.05
N TYR A 29 -6.15 13.72 3.73
CA TYR A 29 -4.98 14.06 4.56
C TYR A 29 -4.05 12.85 4.65
N CYS A 30 -2.74 13.03 4.44
CA CYS A 30 -1.74 11.98 4.65
C CYS A 30 -0.36 12.57 4.96
N GLU A 31 0.00 12.61 6.24
CA GLU A 31 1.25 13.22 6.70
C GLU A 31 1.98 12.37 7.72
N SER A 32 3.30 12.48 7.73
CA SER A 32 4.15 11.94 8.79
C SER A 32 5.08 13.05 9.28
N LYS A 33 5.00 13.32 10.58
CA LYS A 33 5.81 14.31 11.30
C LYS A 33 5.76 14.02 12.79
N VAL A 34 6.52 14.78 13.57
CA VAL A 34 6.43 14.70 15.03
C VAL A 34 5.11 15.32 15.48
N PHE A 35 4.28 14.51 16.12
CA PHE A 35 3.00 14.92 16.69
C PHE A 35 2.99 14.74 18.21
N SER A 36 2.42 15.69 18.94
CA SER A 36 1.96 15.47 20.31
C SER A 36 0.58 14.81 20.31
N ASP A 37 0.19 14.24 21.45
CA ASP A 37 -1.14 13.61 21.56
C ASP A 37 -2.28 14.64 21.43
N GLU A 38 -2.06 15.89 21.87
CA GLU A 38 -3.02 16.98 21.69
C GLU A 38 -3.12 17.41 20.21
N MET A 39 -2.02 17.42 19.45
CA MET A 39 -2.07 17.68 18.00
C MET A 39 -2.82 16.59 17.25
N ILE A 40 -2.65 15.32 17.66
CA ILE A 40 -3.41 14.20 17.10
C ILE A 40 -4.89 14.38 17.42
N ALA A 41 -5.23 14.72 18.67
CA ALA A 41 -6.60 14.96 19.09
C ALA A 41 -7.25 16.15 18.35
N ASP A 42 -6.48 17.22 18.05
CA ASP A 42 -6.93 18.34 17.23
C ASP A 42 -7.35 17.88 15.83
N ILE A 43 -6.49 17.13 15.15
CA ILE A 43 -6.74 16.61 13.79
C ILE A 43 -7.94 15.65 13.80
N VAL A 44 -8.01 14.74 14.76
CA VAL A 44 -9.15 13.82 14.88
C VAL A 44 -10.45 14.60 15.08
N ALA A 45 -10.46 15.62 15.95
CA ALA A 45 -11.65 16.44 16.18
C ALA A 45 -12.06 17.27 14.95
N GLU A 46 -11.11 17.78 14.17
CA GLU A 46 -11.37 18.50 12.92
C GLU A 46 -12.15 17.62 11.92
N HIS A 47 -11.79 16.35 11.79
CA HIS A 47 -12.41 15.43 10.83
C HIS A 47 -13.59 14.64 11.39
N ALA A 48 -13.82 14.60 12.71
CA ALA A 48 -14.84 13.74 13.31
C ALA A 48 -16.23 14.39 13.52
N GLN A 49 -16.49 15.59 12.98
CA GLN A 49 -17.75 16.32 13.22
C GLN A 49 -19.02 15.51 12.86
N GLU A 50 -18.99 14.74 11.78
CA GLU A 50 -20.13 13.93 11.31
C GLU A 50 -20.08 12.45 11.75
N GLY A 51 -19.06 12.06 12.51
CA GLY A 51 -18.71 10.67 12.77
C GLY A 51 -17.30 10.35 12.26
N ALA A 52 -16.58 9.52 13.01
CA ALA A 52 -15.30 8.97 12.58
C ALA A 52 -14.96 7.62 13.21
N ILE A 53 -14.24 6.78 12.46
CA ILE A 53 -13.59 5.56 12.99
C ILE A 53 -12.07 5.77 12.91
N VAL A 54 -11.39 5.66 14.04
CA VAL A 54 -9.95 5.89 14.18
C VAL A 54 -9.25 4.58 14.45
N GLY A 55 -8.38 4.13 13.53
CA GLY A 55 -7.54 2.95 13.67
C GLY A 55 -6.12 3.35 14.06
N ILE A 56 -5.61 2.81 15.15
CA ILE A 56 -4.29 3.18 15.69
C ILE A 56 -3.37 1.96 15.74
N ASP A 57 -2.18 2.07 15.14
CA ASP A 57 -1.06 1.11 15.31
C ASP A 57 -0.38 1.33 16.66
N ALA A 58 -1.08 0.95 17.73
CA ALA A 58 -0.54 0.89 19.09
C ALA A 58 -1.44 0.08 20.02
N PRO A 59 -0.88 -0.56 21.06
CA PRO A 59 -1.65 -1.06 22.19
C PRO A 59 -2.50 0.04 22.86
N LEU A 60 -3.82 -0.09 22.86
CA LEU A 60 -4.75 0.94 23.38
C LEU A 60 -5.29 0.67 24.79
N ILE A 61 -5.30 -0.60 25.20
CA ILE A 61 -5.66 -1.05 26.55
C ILE A 61 -4.58 -2.01 27.02
N VAL A 62 -3.85 -1.67 28.09
CA VAL A 62 -2.74 -2.48 28.61
C VAL A 62 -2.90 -2.68 30.13
N ASN A 63 -3.87 -3.52 30.49
CA ASN A 63 -4.16 -3.83 31.91
C ASN A 63 -3.15 -4.79 32.54
N ASN A 64 -2.42 -5.58 31.74
CA ASN A 64 -1.48 -6.56 32.24
C ASN A 64 -0.15 -5.90 32.66
N GLU A 65 0.26 -6.17 33.90
CA GLU A 65 1.53 -5.66 34.43
C GLU A 65 2.75 -6.26 33.69
N THR A 66 2.72 -7.56 33.40
CA THR A 66 3.78 -8.30 32.68
C THR A 66 3.17 -9.29 31.68
N GLY A 67 4.01 -9.93 30.85
CA GLY A 67 3.57 -10.94 29.88
C GLY A 67 2.90 -10.34 28.63
N SER A 68 1.93 -11.06 28.09
CA SER A 68 1.16 -10.66 26.90
C SER A 68 -0.29 -10.34 27.25
N ARG A 69 -0.91 -9.41 26.52
CA ARG A 69 -2.38 -9.26 26.55
C ARG A 69 -3.06 -10.51 25.98
N TYR A 70 -4.32 -10.71 26.33
CA TYR A 70 -5.10 -11.82 25.78
C TYR A 70 -5.23 -11.69 24.25
N CYS A 71 -5.50 -10.49 23.74
CA CYS A 71 -5.59 -10.21 22.30
C CYS A 71 -4.30 -10.56 21.55
N ASP A 72 -3.12 -10.20 22.09
CA ASP A 72 -1.80 -10.52 21.52
C ASP A 72 -1.64 -12.03 21.33
N GLY A 73 -2.01 -12.81 22.34
CA GLY A 73 -1.95 -14.27 22.27
C GLY A 73 -3.02 -14.87 21.37
N ALA A 74 -4.23 -14.30 21.35
CA ALA A 74 -5.35 -14.77 20.55
C ALA A 74 -5.05 -14.68 19.05
N ILE A 75 -4.54 -13.54 18.58
CA ILE A 75 -4.17 -13.36 17.18
C ILE A 75 -3.01 -14.28 16.74
N MET A 76 -2.04 -14.55 17.63
CA MET A 76 -0.92 -15.45 17.31
C MET A 76 -1.32 -16.93 17.23
N ARG A 77 -2.44 -17.33 17.84
CA ARG A 77 -2.98 -18.70 17.77
C ARG A 77 -3.88 -18.92 16.56
N GLU A 78 -4.44 -17.84 16.03
CA GLU A 78 -5.34 -17.88 14.88
C GLU A 78 -4.56 -17.95 13.56
N LYS A 79 -5.16 -18.61 12.56
CA LYS A 79 -4.71 -18.51 11.17
C LYS A 79 -5.64 -17.58 10.40
N ILE A 80 -5.07 -16.55 9.80
CA ILE A 80 -5.76 -15.70 8.82
C ILE A 80 -5.29 -16.14 7.45
N HIS A 81 -6.21 -16.55 6.57
CA HIS A 81 -5.88 -17.08 5.23
C HIS A 81 -4.87 -18.23 5.26
N GLY A 82 -4.98 -19.09 6.29
CA GLY A 82 -4.07 -20.22 6.50
C GLY A 82 -2.66 -19.85 6.99
N LYS A 83 -2.36 -18.55 7.18
CA LYS A 83 -1.06 -18.04 7.61
C LYS A 83 -1.11 -17.57 9.07
N ASN A 84 0.02 -17.70 9.77
CA ASN A 84 0.18 -17.20 11.14
C ASN A 84 0.67 -15.74 11.13
N LEU A 85 0.24 -14.96 12.10
CA LEU A 85 0.78 -13.63 12.39
C LEU A 85 1.65 -13.64 13.65
N SER A 86 2.63 -12.74 13.67
CA SER A 86 3.36 -12.39 14.88
C SER A 86 3.04 -10.95 15.21
N VAL A 87 2.73 -10.67 16.47
CA VAL A 87 2.50 -9.32 16.98
C VAL A 87 3.49 -9.02 18.10
N PHE A 88 3.66 -7.74 18.39
CA PHE A 88 4.38 -7.29 19.56
C PHE A 88 3.56 -7.64 20.82
N THR A 89 4.13 -8.43 21.73
CA THR A 89 3.49 -8.75 23.01
C THR A 89 3.67 -7.59 23.99
N CYS A 90 2.58 -6.91 24.34
CA CYS A 90 2.63 -5.71 25.17
C CYS A 90 2.40 -6.03 26.66
N SER A 91 3.12 -5.30 27.52
CA SER A 91 2.82 -5.22 28.95
C SER A 91 3.14 -3.83 29.49
N LYS A 92 2.46 -3.45 30.56
CA LYS A 92 2.61 -2.14 31.18
C LYS A 92 4.02 -1.90 31.69
N SER A 93 4.63 -2.88 32.36
CA SER A 93 6.02 -2.76 32.83
C SER A 93 7.00 -2.54 31.70
N PHE A 94 6.84 -3.25 30.57
CA PHE A 94 7.71 -3.06 29.40
C PHE A 94 7.58 -1.62 28.87
N MET A 95 6.35 -1.15 28.65
CA MET A 95 6.08 0.17 28.11
C MET A 95 6.64 1.29 28.99
N LEU A 96 6.38 1.23 30.31
CA LEU A 96 6.87 2.23 31.25
C LEU A 96 8.40 2.22 31.36
N ASN A 97 9.04 1.04 31.36
CA ASN A 97 10.49 0.95 31.47
C ASN A 97 11.24 1.46 30.23
N HIS A 98 10.67 1.28 29.02
CA HIS A 98 11.33 1.65 27.77
C HIS A 98 10.95 3.04 27.27
N PHE A 99 9.71 3.47 27.50
CA PHE A 99 9.14 4.70 26.93
C PHE A 99 8.61 5.66 27.98
N GLY A 100 8.51 5.25 29.25
CA GLY A 100 7.96 6.06 30.34
C GLY A 100 6.42 6.15 30.34
N VAL A 101 5.77 5.65 29.29
CA VAL A 101 4.33 5.82 29.06
C VAL A 101 3.78 4.72 28.16
N VAL A 102 2.47 4.44 28.25
CA VAL A 102 1.72 3.69 27.24
C VAL A 102 1.08 4.71 26.30
N ARG A 103 1.79 5.13 25.25
CA ARG A 103 1.35 6.26 24.42
C ARG A 103 -0.02 6.04 23.75
N GLY A 104 -0.36 4.78 23.41
CA GLY A 104 -1.69 4.43 22.91
C GLY A 104 -2.82 4.80 23.88
N GLU A 105 -2.62 4.60 25.18
CA GLU A 105 -3.59 5.03 26.20
C GLU A 105 -3.67 6.55 26.32
N GLU A 106 -2.54 7.25 26.21
CA GLU A 106 -2.50 8.72 26.30
C GLU A 106 -3.14 9.42 25.10
N VAL A 107 -2.91 8.93 23.87
CA VAL A 107 -3.57 9.50 22.69
C VAL A 107 -5.08 9.28 22.73
N VAL A 108 -5.54 8.13 23.21
CA VAL A 108 -6.98 7.87 23.43
C VAL A 108 -7.54 8.85 24.47
N LYS A 109 -6.83 9.08 25.58
CA LYS A 109 -7.24 10.08 26.58
C LYS A 109 -7.34 11.48 25.98
N ALA A 110 -6.36 11.89 25.16
CA ALA A 110 -6.37 13.20 24.51
C ALA A 110 -7.55 13.35 23.53
N ILE A 111 -7.79 12.34 22.68
CA ILE A 111 -8.92 12.32 21.74
C ILE A 111 -10.25 12.42 22.50
N ARG A 112 -10.45 11.60 23.54
CA ARG A 112 -11.71 11.59 24.32
C ARG A 112 -11.89 12.83 25.20
N LYS A 113 -10.80 13.44 25.66
CA LYS A 113 -10.83 14.74 26.35
C LYS A 113 -11.30 15.84 25.39
N ARG A 114 -10.87 15.79 24.13
CA ARG A 114 -11.28 16.76 23.11
C ARG A 114 -12.72 16.50 22.63
N MET A 115 -13.07 15.24 22.42
CA MET A 115 -14.36 14.82 21.92
C MET A 115 -14.85 13.56 22.66
N PRO A 116 -15.61 13.73 23.76
CA PRO A 116 -16.02 12.62 24.63
C PRO A 116 -16.89 11.54 24.00
N ALA A 117 -17.43 11.80 22.80
CA ALA A 117 -18.28 10.86 22.06
C ALA A 117 -17.52 9.60 21.59
N PHE A 118 -16.19 9.63 21.50
CA PHE A 118 -15.42 8.47 21.07
C PHE A 118 -15.50 7.30 22.06
N ALA A 119 -16.02 6.18 21.58
CA ALA A 119 -15.96 4.88 22.22
C ALA A 119 -14.66 4.16 21.84
N LEU A 120 -14.04 3.47 22.81
CA LEU A 120 -12.93 2.55 22.56
C LEU A 120 -13.52 1.14 22.59
N THR A 121 -13.84 0.58 21.43
CA THR A 121 -14.55 -0.69 21.31
C THR A 121 -14.20 -1.42 20.02
N GLY A 122 -14.22 -2.74 20.06
CA GLY A 122 -14.12 -3.59 18.87
C GLY A 122 -15.45 -3.77 18.12
N ASP A 123 -16.56 -3.20 18.60
CA ASP A 123 -17.86 -3.25 17.96
C ASP A 123 -18.16 -1.93 17.21
N LEU A 124 -18.21 -2.01 15.87
CA LEU A 124 -18.47 -0.87 15.01
C LEU A 124 -19.96 -0.66 14.70
N SER A 125 -20.86 -1.52 15.20
CA SER A 125 -22.25 -1.55 14.77
C SER A 125 -23.13 -0.45 15.39
N SER A 126 -22.77 0.08 16.56
CA SER A 126 -23.63 0.97 17.35
C SER A 126 -23.17 2.41 17.47
N GLU A 127 -21.92 2.71 17.11
CA GLU A 127 -21.28 3.99 17.43
C GLU A 127 -20.78 4.72 16.17
N LYS A 128 -21.05 6.02 16.08
CA LYS A 128 -20.54 6.88 15.00
C LYS A 128 -19.10 7.36 15.23
N HIS A 129 -18.61 7.24 16.46
CA HIS A 129 -17.31 7.74 16.90
C HIS A 129 -16.58 6.62 17.62
N VAL A 130 -15.71 5.91 16.91
CA VAL A 130 -15.01 4.73 17.44
C VAL A 130 -13.51 4.87 17.30
N ILE A 131 -12.78 4.38 18.30
CA ILE A 131 -11.34 4.17 18.24
C ILE A 131 -11.09 2.67 18.33
N ILE A 132 -10.27 2.13 17.43
CA ILE A 132 -9.88 0.73 17.39
C ILE A 132 -8.36 0.57 17.36
N GLU A 133 -7.89 -0.52 17.95
CA GLU A 133 -6.52 -0.99 17.77
C GLU A 133 -6.43 -1.84 16.51
N THR A 134 -5.48 -1.55 15.63
CA THR A 134 -5.17 -2.32 14.43
C THR A 134 -3.69 -2.21 14.11
N PHE A 135 -3.17 -2.91 13.09
CA PHE A 135 -1.76 -2.74 12.71
C PHE A 135 -1.47 -3.17 11.25
N PRO A 136 -0.51 -2.51 10.56
CA PRO A 136 -0.26 -2.65 9.13
C PRO A 136 0.00 -4.08 8.65
N THR A 137 0.78 -4.87 9.39
CA THR A 137 1.12 -6.25 8.98
C THR A 137 -0.11 -7.17 9.00
N GLY A 138 -0.99 -7.00 9.97
CA GLY A 138 -2.24 -7.77 10.05
C GLY A 138 -3.22 -7.35 8.96
N ILE A 139 -3.34 -6.04 8.73
CA ILE A 139 -4.14 -5.47 7.63
C ILE A 139 -3.66 -6.01 6.28
N THR A 140 -2.35 -6.01 6.05
CA THR A 140 -1.76 -6.52 4.79
C THR A 140 -2.07 -8.01 4.59
N LEU A 141 -1.97 -8.84 5.63
CA LEU A 141 -2.34 -10.24 5.52
C LEU A 141 -3.84 -10.40 5.22
N GLY A 142 -4.66 -9.63 5.90
CA GLY A 142 -6.11 -9.72 5.82
C GLY A 142 -6.69 -9.27 4.48
N LEU A 143 -6.10 -8.24 3.85
CA LEU A 143 -6.54 -7.67 2.57
C LEU A 143 -5.78 -8.22 1.34
N PHE A 144 -4.52 -8.62 1.50
CA PHE A 144 -3.68 -9.11 0.40
C PHE A 144 -3.04 -10.46 0.72
N PRO A 145 -3.85 -11.51 0.98
CA PRO A 145 -3.32 -12.82 1.34
C PRO A 145 -2.39 -13.41 0.28
N ASP A 146 -2.65 -13.15 -1.01
CA ASP A 146 -1.83 -13.61 -2.13
C ASP A 146 -0.42 -13.01 -2.13
N ALA A 147 -0.27 -11.80 -1.58
CA ALA A 147 0.98 -11.05 -1.57
C ALA A 147 1.77 -11.17 -0.25
N PHE A 148 1.17 -11.72 0.80
CA PHE A 148 1.78 -11.82 2.12
C PHE A 148 2.88 -12.91 2.21
N PRO A 149 4.04 -12.65 2.85
CA PRO A 149 4.40 -11.44 3.59
C PRO A 149 4.98 -10.33 2.69
N VAL A 150 4.74 -9.07 3.05
CA VAL A 150 5.39 -7.90 2.43
C VAL A 150 6.41 -7.31 3.39
N LYS A 151 7.70 -7.35 3.02
CA LYS A 151 8.82 -6.96 3.91
C LYS A 151 9.29 -5.53 3.65
N TYR A 152 8.35 -4.59 3.60
CA TYR A 152 8.62 -3.18 3.32
C TYR A 152 9.15 -2.40 4.55
N LYS A 153 9.01 -2.92 5.78
CA LYS A 153 9.55 -2.26 6.98
C LYS A 153 11.06 -2.49 7.13
N VAL A 154 11.81 -1.44 7.50
CA VAL A 154 13.28 -1.52 7.70
C VAL A 154 13.64 -2.46 8.85
N LYS A 155 14.53 -3.44 8.60
CA LYS A 155 15.03 -4.38 9.61
C LYS A 155 16.55 -4.52 9.54
N HIS A 156 17.22 -4.60 10.69
CA HIS A 156 18.69 -4.67 10.79
C HIS A 156 19.33 -5.81 9.97
N LYS A 157 18.63 -6.93 9.78
CA LYS A 157 19.13 -8.12 9.06
C LYS A 157 18.72 -8.20 7.59
N VAL A 158 18.05 -7.17 7.05
CA VAL A 158 17.58 -7.15 5.67
C VAL A 158 18.31 -6.02 4.94
N ALA A 159 18.82 -6.30 3.74
CA ALA A 159 19.47 -5.28 2.92
C ALA A 159 18.45 -4.19 2.55
N PHE A 160 18.83 -2.93 2.68
CA PHE A 160 17.91 -1.80 2.49
C PHE A 160 17.33 -1.75 1.06
N GLU A 161 18.11 -2.12 0.05
CA GLU A 161 17.63 -2.23 -1.34
C GLU A 161 16.53 -3.29 -1.50
N THR A 162 16.61 -4.41 -0.77
CA THR A 162 15.52 -5.40 -0.71
C THR A 162 14.27 -4.80 -0.09
N THR A 163 14.42 -4.00 0.98
CA THR A 163 13.30 -3.30 1.62
C THR A 163 12.66 -2.28 0.68
N LYS A 164 13.45 -1.55 -0.12
CA LYS A 164 12.94 -0.63 -1.16
C LYS A 164 12.16 -1.33 -2.25
N ALA A 165 12.63 -2.49 -2.72
CA ALA A 165 11.90 -3.29 -3.70
C ALA A 165 10.55 -3.76 -3.14
N GLU A 166 10.52 -4.23 -1.88
CA GLU A 166 9.28 -4.64 -1.21
C GLU A 166 8.33 -3.47 -0.94
N MET A 167 8.85 -2.26 -0.70
CA MET A 167 8.03 -1.05 -0.64
C MET A 167 7.39 -0.72 -1.99
N GLY A 168 8.13 -0.85 -3.10
CA GLY A 168 7.55 -0.69 -4.44
C GLY A 168 6.44 -1.72 -4.73
N ARG A 169 6.64 -2.96 -4.27
CA ARG A 169 5.59 -3.99 -4.31
C ARG A 169 4.39 -3.61 -3.46
N MET A 170 4.60 -3.07 -2.27
CA MET A 170 3.53 -2.60 -1.39
C MET A 170 2.70 -1.50 -2.04
N VAL A 171 3.33 -0.46 -2.60
CA VAL A 171 2.64 0.62 -3.33
C VAL A 171 1.83 0.08 -4.49
N SER A 172 2.34 -0.91 -5.23
CA SER A 172 1.59 -1.56 -6.31
C SER A 172 0.37 -2.33 -5.80
N LEU A 173 0.42 -2.89 -4.59
CA LEU A 173 -0.74 -3.53 -3.96
C LEU A 173 -1.78 -2.51 -3.52
N LEU A 174 -1.36 -1.34 -3.02
CA LEU A 174 -2.29 -0.27 -2.63
C LEU A 174 -3.18 0.14 -3.81
N GLN A 175 -2.64 0.19 -5.03
CA GLN A 175 -3.42 0.52 -6.24
C GLN A 175 -4.62 -0.42 -6.46
N ARG A 176 -4.53 -1.68 -6.00
CA ARG A 176 -5.66 -2.63 -6.09
C ARG A 176 -6.86 -2.20 -5.23
N LEU A 177 -6.65 -1.37 -4.21
CA LEU A 177 -7.72 -0.89 -3.33
C LEU A 177 -8.71 0.03 -4.06
N GLY A 178 -8.35 0.58 -5.22
CA GLY A 178 -9.31 1.28 -6.09
C GLY A 178 -10.37 0.35 -6.70
N ASP A 179 -10.10 -0.95 -6.76
CA ASP A 179 -11.04 -1.99 -7.23
C ASP A 179 -11.74 -2.74 -6.07
N PHE A 180 -11.44 -2.36 -4.82
CA PHE A 180 -12.07 -2.99 -3.65
C PHE A 180 -13.45 -2.37 -3.40
N ASP A 181 -14.25 -3.03 -2.57
CA ASP A 181 -15.45 -2.46 -1.99
C ASP A 181 -15.19 -2.22 -0.49
N PRO A 182 -15.27 -0.97 0.01
CA PRO A 182 -15.35 0.26 -0.77
C PRO A 182 -14.03 0.60 -1.48
N PRO A 183 -14.07 1.33 -2.62
CA PRO A 183 -12.88 1.74 -3.35
C PRO A 183 -12.22 2.94 -2.68
N VAL A 184 -10.90 3.03 -2.76
CA VAL A 184 -10.15 4.24 -2.37
C VAL A 184 -9.56 4.91 -3.61
N HIS A 185 -9.59 6.24 -3.61
CA HIS A 185 -9.16 7.05 -4.75
C HIS A 185 -7.83 7.74 -4.45
N ASN A 186 -7.28 8.42 -5.45
CA ASN A 186 -6.14 9.34 -5.35
C ASN A 186 -4.91 8.86 -4.54
N ILE A 187 -4.65 7.54 -4.53
CA ILE A 187 -3.50 6.91 -3.85
C ILE A 187 -2.18 7.50 -4.35
N ASP A 188 -2.10 7.76 -5.66
CA ASP A 188 -0.91 8.34 -6.29
C ASP A 188 -0.57 9.72 -5.74
N ASP A 189 -1.54 10.53 -5.31
CA ASP A 189 -1.24 11.85 -4.74
C ASP A 189 -0.45 11.75 -3.43
N CYS A 190 -0.66 10.65 -2.68
CA CYS A 190 0.00 10.40 -1.40
C CYS A 190 1.30 9.59 -1.55
N PHE A 191 1.35 8.70 -2.55
CA PHE A 191 2.39 7.67 -2.65
C PHE A 191 3.18 7.68 -3.97
N HIS A 192 2.93 8.63 -4.87
CA HIS A 192 3.77 8.86 -6.04
C HIS A 192 5.03 9.62 -5.66
N TYR A 193 6.19 9.06 -6.03
CA TYR A 193 7.49 9.68 -5.78
C TYR A 193 8.26 9.81 -7.08
N SER A 194 8.46 11.05 -7.54
CA SER A 194 9.03 11.38 -8.86
C SER A 194 10.46 10.87 -9.06
N SER A 195 11.27 10.83 -8.01
CA SER A 195 12.63 10.27 -8.05
C SER A 195 12.66 8.73 -7.91
N GLY A 196 11.51 8.10 -7.67
CA GLY A 196 11.35 6.67 -7.40
C GLY A 196 11.80 6.23 -6.00
N ILE A 197 11.13 5.20 -5.45
CA ILE A 197 11.44 4.62 -4.12
C ILE A 197 12.91 4.17 -4.02
N GLN A 198 13.51 3.76 -5.13
CA GLN A 198 14.90 3.30 -5.19
C GLN A 198 15.92 4.39 -4.82
N ALA A 199 15.59 5.66 -5.08
CA ALA A 199 16.48 6.79 -4.80
C ALA A 199 16.36 7.31 -3.35
N MET A 200 15.38 6.85 -2.56
CA MET A 200 15.14 7.38 -1.22
C MET A 200 16.30 7.11 -0.25
N SER A 201 16.65 8.12 0.53
CA SER A 201 17.45 7.96 1.74
C SER A 201 16.68 7.15 2.80
N LYS A 202 17.37 6.63 3.81
CA LYS A 202 16.71 5.93 4.93
C LYS A 202 15.69 6.81 5.67
N LYS A 203 15.94 8.12 5.76
CA LYS A 203 15.04 9.06 6.43
C LYS A 203 13.76 9.26 5.62
N GLU A 204 13.89 9.56 4.34
CA GLU A 204 12.73 9.69 3.43
C GLU A 204 11.92 8.40 3.37
N PHE A 205 12.61 7.26 3.31
CA PHE A 205 11.96 5.95 3.34
C PHE A 205 11.16 5.73 4.62
N LYS A 206 11.70 6.09 5.80
CA LYS A 206 10.98 5.93 7.06
C LYS A 206 9.76 6.84 7.12
N ASN A 207 9.88 8.10 6.69
CA ASN A 207 8.74 9.01 6.61
C ASN A 207 7.65 8.46 5.67
N PHE A 208 8.04 7.88 4.52
CA PHE A 208 7.13 7.23 3.58
C PHE A 208 6.47 5.97 4.18
N GLU A 209 7.23 5.15 4.90
CA GLU A 209 6.74 3.98 5.64
C GLU A 209 5.67 4.38 6.66
N ASP A 210 5.91 5.44 7.45
CA ASP A 210 4.95 5.92 8.46
C ASP A 210 3.65 6.43 7.82
N LYS A 211 3.73 7.17 6.71
CA LYS A 211 2.54 7.58 5.93
C LYS A 211 1.75 6.38 5.41
N LEU A 212 2.46 5.39 4.87
CA LEU A 212 1.84 4.18 4.32
C LEU A 212 1.17 3.34 5.42
N ASP A 213 1.82 3.19 6.57
CA ASP A 213 1.28 2.47 7.72
C ASP A 213 0.03 3.15 8.28
N ALA A 214 0.04 4.49 8.35
CA ALA A 214 -1.14 5.26 8.72
C ALA A 214 -2.27 5.13 7.69
N PHE A 215 -1.96 5.15 6.39
CA PHE A 215 -2.94 4.90 5.34
C PHE A 215 -3.57 3.52 5.44
N LEU A 216 -2.78 2.47 5.68
CA LEU A 216 -3.32 1.12 5.87
C LEU A 216 -4.28 1.08 7.06
N CYS A 217 -3.95 1.74 8.17
CA CYS A 217 -4.83 1.83 9.33
C CYS A 217 -6.13 2.58 8.99
N ALA A 218 -6.07 3.64 8.19
CA ALA A 218 -7.23 4.41 7.76
C ALA A 218 -8.13 3.59 6.82
N TYR A 219 -7.52 2.90 5.85
CA TYR A 219 -8.26 2.05 4.94
C TYR A 219 -8.87 0.85 5.66
N ALA A 220 -8.19 0.29 6.67
CA ALA A 220 -8.74 -0.76 7.50
C ALA A 220 -10.03 -0.30 8.21
N THR A 221 -10.08 0.93 8.75
CA THR A 221 -11.31 1.43 9.36
C THR A 221 -12.39 1.73 8.33
N TYR A 222 -12.03 2.24 7.15
CA TYR A 222 -12.96 2.44 6.04
C TYR A 222 -13.60 1.14 5.56
N TRP A 223 -12.79 0.10 5.41
CA TRP A 223 -13.25 -1.22 4.99
C TRP A 223 -14.14 -1.87 6.05
N LEU A 224 -13.72 -1.84 7.32
CA LEU A 224 -14.45 -2.42 8.46
C LEU A 224 -15.79 -1.70 8.76
N ALA A 225 -15.97 -0.47 8.30
CA ALA A 225 -17.25 0.22 8.38
C ALA A 225 -18.33 -0.40 7.49
N ASN A 226 -17.91 -1.09 6.42
CA ASN A 226 -18.79 -1.66 5.40
C ASN A 226 -18.79 -3.20 5.42
N HIS A 227 -17.84 -3.81 6.12
CA HIS A 227 -17.60 -5.25 6.12
C HIS A 227 -17.26 -5.79 7.51
N ASN A 228 -17.48 -7.08 7.71
CA ASN A 228 -17.09 -7.75 8.95
C ASN A 228 -15.60 -8.13 8.94
N GLY A 229 -14.86 -7.68 9.95
CA GLY A 229 -13.49 -8.12 10.21
C GLY A 229 -13.39 -9.23 11.26
N LYS A 230 -12.16 -9.51 11.67
CA LYS A 230 -11.87 -10.33 12.86
C LYS A 230 -11.48 -9.44 14.03
N VAL A 231 -12.10 -9.71 15.18
CA VAL A 231 -11.80 -9.08 16.48
C VAL A 231 -11.07 -10.10 17.34
N PHE A 232 -9.93 -9.72 17.89
CA PHE A 232 -9.15 -10.54 18.82
C PHE A 232 -9.12 -9.88 20.18
N GLY A 233 -9.81 -10.46 21.17
CA GLY A 233 -9.91 -9.88 22.52
C GLY A 233 -11.26 -9.23 22.78
N ASP A 234 -11.31 -8.28 23.70
CA ASP A 234 -12.53 -7.60 24.14
C ASP A 234 -12.26 -6.18 24.66
N ASP A 235 -13.32 -5.40 24.81
CA ASP A 235 -13.26 -3.99 25.23
C ASP A 235 -12.78 -3.78 26.67
N ARG A 236 -12.73 -4.85 27.48
CA ARG A 236 -12.27 -4.76 28.88
C ARG A 236 -10.77 -4.92 28.97
N ASP A 237 -10.21 -5.95 28.35
CA ASP A 237 -8.81 -6.37 28.51
C ASP A 237 -7.93 -6.09 27.28
N GLY A 238 -8.50 -5.43 26.27
CA GLY A 238 -7.84 -5.06 25.02
C GLY A 238 -8.24 -5.96 23.87
N PHE A 239 -8.30 -5.36 22.70
CA PHE A 239 -8.71 -5.99 21.47
C PHE A 239 -7.80 -5.57 20.31
N ILE A 240 -7.84 -6.32 19.20
CA ILE A 240 -7.21 -5.95 17.91
C ILE A 240 -8.20 -6.28 16.81
N LEU A 241 -8.48 -5.33 15.91
CA LEU A 241 -9.35 -5.51 14.75
C LEU A 241 -8.54 -5.60 13.47
N ILE A 242 -8.79 -6.64 12.68
CA ILE A 242 -8.14 -6.87 11.39
C ILE A 242 -9.21 -7.04 10.31
N PRO A 243 -9.16 -6.27 9.21
CA PRO A 243 -10.00 -6.53 8.04
C PRO A 243 -9.59 -7.88 7.44
N VAL A 244 -10.55 -8.71 7.03
CA VAL A 244 -10.27 -10.02 6.42
C VAL A 244 -11.20 -10.17 5.24
N ILE A 245 -10.67 -10.05 4.02
CA ILE A 245 -11.47 -10.31 2.81
C ILE A 245 -11.86 -11.78 2.79
N ASP A 246 -13.10 -12.12 2.49
CA ASP A 246 -13.47 -13.51 2.23
C ASP A 246 -13.06 -13.87 0.79
N GLU A 247 -12.12 -14.80 0.63
CA GLU A 247 -11.68 -15.26 -0.69
C GLU A 247 -12.83 -15.89 -1.50
N GLN A 248 -13.88 -16.43 -0.86
CA GLN A 248 -15.08 -16.93 -1.53
C GLN A 248 -16.00 -15.78 -1.97
N GLU A 249 -16.19 -14.76 -1.14
CA GLU A 249 -16.99 -13.58 -1.47
C GLU A 249 -16.32 -12.75 -2.59
N VAL A 250 -14.98 -12.67 -2.60
CA VAL A 250 -14.23 -12.15 -3.76
C VAL A 250 -14.41 -13.05 -4.99
N ARG A 251 -14.54 -14.37 -4.87
CA ARG A 251 -14.81 -15.27 -6.01
C ARG A 251 -16.26 -15.23 -6.51
N ASP A 252 -17.23 -15.00 -5.62
CA ASP A 252 -18.66 -15.05 -5.88
C ASP A 252 -19.26 -13.69 -6.28
N ASN A 253 -18.78 -12.56 -5.72
CA ASN A 253 -19.10 -11.20 -6.20
C ASN A 253 -18.56 -10.93 -7.61
N ASN A 254 -17.69 -11.80 -8.10
CA ASN A 254 -17.14 -11.76 -9.45
C ASN A 254 -18.05 -12.41 -10.52
N ARG A 255 -19.27 -12.83 -10.17
CA ARG A 255 -20.30 -13.33 -11.11
C ARG A 255 -21.31 -12.29 -11.58
N SER A 256 -21.43 -11.15 -10.91
CA SER A 256 -22.19 -10.00 -11.43
C SER A 256 -21.27 -9.12 -12.25
N GLU A 257 -21.73 -8.70 -13.44
CA GLU A 257 -20.94 -8.13 -14.55
C GLU A 257 -19.70 -7.31 -14.12
N ARG A 258 -18.52 -7.97 -14.15
CA ARG A 258 -17.23 -7.32 -13.92
C ARG A 258 -16.98 -6.24 -14.98
N ILE A 259 -17.08 -4.97 -14.59
CA ILE A 259 -16.39 -3.89 -15.31
C ILE A 259 -14.96 -3.87 -14.78
N LYS A 260 -14.05 -4.55 -15.47
CA LYS A 260 -12.61 -4.41 -15.18
C LYS A 260 -12.10 -3.19 -15.95
N VAL A 261 -11.79 -2.12 -15.23
CA VAL A 261 -11.23 -0.89 -15.80
C VAL A 261 -9.74 -1.14 -16.09
N TYR A 262 -9.31 -0.80 -17.29
CA TYR A 262 -7.92 -0.94 -17.72
C TYR A 262 -7.44 0.40 -18.27
N ASN A 263 -6.35 0.92 -17.71
CA ASN A 263 -5.66 2.10 -18.24
C ASN A 263 -4.35 1.69 -18.91
N LYS A 264 -4.45 0.85 -19.94
CA LYS A 264 -3.29 0.38 -20.69
C LYS A 264 -3.51 0.45 -22.19
N LEU A 265 -2.41 0.71 -22.90
CA LEU A 265 -2.41 0.65 -24.36
C LEU A 265 -2.55 -0.81 -24.81
N ILE A 266 -3.45 -1.07 -25.76
CA ILE A 266 -3.71 -2.39 -26.33
C ILE A 266 -3.47 -2.39 -27.84
N ARG A 267 -3.24 -3.57 -28.42
CA ARG A 267 -3.17 -3.71 -29.89
C ARG A 267 -4.55 -3.56 -30.52
N ASP A 268 -4.55 -3.16 -31.78
CA ASP A 268 -5.72 -2.90 -32.62
C ASP A 268 -6.75 -4.05 -32.65
N LYS A 269 -6.30 -5.31 -32.58
CA LYS A 269 -7.17 -6.50 -32.59
C LYS A 269 -7.66 -6.96 -31.23
N ILE A 270 -7.14 -6.41 -30.13
CA ILE A 270 -7.52 -6.82 -28.78
C ILE A 270 -9.01 -6.56 -28.48
N PRO A 271 -9.63 -5.43 -28.89
CA PRO A 271 -11.06 -5.22 -28.69
C PRO A 271 -11.91 -6.34 -29.30
N GLN A 272 -11.62 -6.73 -30.55
CA GLN A 272 -12.33 -7.82 -31.22
C GLN A 272 -12.16 -9.16 -30.50
N ILE A 273 -10.93 -9.48 -30.07
CA ILE A 273 -10.64 -10.72 -29.32
C ILE A 273 -11.42 -10.76 -27.99
N ILE A 274 -11.59 -9.62 -27.32
CA ILE A 274 -12.39 -9.50 -26.09
C ILE A 274 -13.88 -9.74 -26.40
N GLU A 275 -14.39 -9.14 -27.46
CA GLU A 275 -15.78 -9.26 -27.91
C GLU A 275 -16.13 -10.68 -28.36
N ASP A 276 -15.26 -11.33 -29.14
CA ASP A 276 -15.41 -12.73 -29.54
C ASP A 276 -15.41 -13.69 -28.34
N GLY A 277 -14.79 -13.28 -27.23
CA GLY A 277 -14.81 -13.97 -25.94
C GLY A 277 -16.07 -13.73 -25.09
N GLY A 278 -17.09 -13.04 -25.63
CA GLY A 278 -18.36 -12.77 -24.96
C GLY A 278 -18.31 -11.64 -23.93
N LYS A 279 -17.28 -10.78 -23.97
CA LYS A 279 -17.14 -9.62 -23.08
C LYS A 279 -17.32 -8.32 -23.86
N LYS A 280 -17.65 -7.22 -23.18
CA LYS A 280 -17.73 -5.89 -23.82
C LYS A 280 -16.41 -5.14 -23.65
N ALA A 281 -15.83 -4.66 -24.75
CA ALA A 281 -14.67 -3.77 -24.72
C ALA A 281 -15.13 -2.30 -24.76
N ILE A 282 -14.67 -1.48 -23.81
CA ILE A 282 -14.81 -0.01 -23.87
C ILE A 282 -13.42 0.54 -24.19
N ILE A 283 -13.31 1.33 -25.26
CA ILE A 283 -12.03 1.81 -25.77
C ILE A 283 -12.07 3.32 -26.02
N GLU A 284 -10.94 3.96 -25.80
CA GLU A 284 -10.67 5.35 -26.16
C GLU A 284 -9.48 5.40 -27.11
N LYS A 285 -9.55 6.28 -28.13
CA LYS A 285 -8.43 6.54 -29.03
C LYS A 285 -7.61 7.71 -28.51
N VAL A 286 -6.40 7.43 -28.05
CA VAL A 286 -5.44 8.42 -27.57
C VAL A 286 -4.55 8.94 -28.72
N SER A 287 -4.04 10.17 -28.59
CA SER A 287 -3.15 10.78 -29.58
C SER A 287 -2.15 11.76 -28.94
N GLY A 288 -1.21 12.28 -29.73
CA GLY A 288 -0.26 13.29 -29.25
C GLY A 288 0.61 12.79 -28.08
N THR A 289 0.87 13.68 -27.11
CA THR A 289 1.77 13.42 -25.99
C THR A 289 1.30 12.31 -25.07
N GLU A 290 -0.02 12.18 -24.88
CA GLU A 290 -0.63 11.11 -24.07
C GLU A 290 -0.32 9.73 -24.66
N TYR A 291 -0.41 9.59 -25.98
CA TYR A 291 -0.07 8.34 -26.66
C TYR A 291 1.40 7.93 -26.43
N LEU A 292 2.34 8.88 -26.48
CA LEU A 292 3.75 8.59 -26.17
C LEU A 292 3.95 8.16 -24.71
N ASN A 293 3.24 8.78 -23.76
CA ASN A 293 3.32 8.39 -22.36
C ASN A 293 2.83 6.96 -22.15
N LEU A 294 1.72 6.59 -22.79
CA LEU A 294 1.18 5.24 -22.76
C LEU A 294 2.09 4.22 -23.45
N LEU A 295 2.76 4.59 -24.54
CA LEU A 295 3.79 3.74 -25.18
C LEU A 295 4.99 3.49 -24.25
N ASN A 296 5.46 4.51 -23.53
CA ASN A 296 6.56 4.36 -22.57
C ASN A 296 6.16 3.49 -21.37
N ALA A 297 4.93 3.67 -20.87
CA ALA A 297 4.38 2.81 -19.82
C ALA A 297 4.29 1.35 -20.31
N LYS A 298 3.81 1.14 -21.54
CA LYS A 298 3.70 -0.18 -22.17
C LYS A 298 5.08 -0.84 -22.34
N LEU A 299 6.09 -0.09 -22.76
CA LEU A 299 7.47 -0.59 -22.86
C LEU A 299 8.00 -1.10 -21.50
N GLY A 300 7.66 -0.40 -20.41
CA GLY A 300 7.98 -0.82 -19.05
C GLY A 300 7.17 -2.02 -18.54
N GLU A 301 5.91 -2.18 -18.99
CA GLU A 301 5.10 -3.40 -18.78
C GLU A 301 5.79 -4.61 -19.42
N GLU A 302 6.04 -4.58 -20.74
CA GLU A 302 6.62 -5.72 -21.47
C GLU A 302 8.03 -6.10 -20.98
N LEU A 303 8.85 -5.11 -20.61
CA LEU A 303 10.16 -5.38 -20.02
C LEU A 303 10.05 -6.14 -18.71
N ARG A 304 9.08 -5.80 -17.84
CA ARG A 304 8.84 -6.53 -16.60
C ARG A 304 8.36 -7.94 -16.88
N GLU A 305 7.42 -8.11 -17.81
CA GLU A 305 6.92 -9.44 -18.21
C GLU A 305 8.03 -10.33 -18.77
N TYR A 306 8.97 -9.78 -19.55
CA TYR A 306 10.15 -10.50 -20.01
C TYR A 306 11.09 -10.89 -18.86
N LEU A 307 11.37 -9.96 -17.93
CA LEU A 307 12.25 -10.22 -16.79
C LEU A 307 11.68 -11.32 -15.88
N ASP A 308 10.35 -11.37 -15.73
CA ASP A 308 9.66 -12.34 -14.90
C ASP A 308 9.54 -13.71 -15.59
N SER A 309 9.17 -13.74 -16.88
CA SER A 309 8.82 -14.98 -17.59
C SER A 309 9.93 -15.57 -18.46
N GLN A 310 10.87 -14.73 -18.91
CA GLN A 310 11.92 -15.04 -19.90
C GLN A 310 11.39 -15.64 -21.22
N ARG A 311 10.11 -15.40 -21.54
CA ARG A 311 9.47 -15.89 -22.77
C ARG A 311 9.89 -15.06 -23.99
N LEU A 312 9.96 -15.70 -25.15
CA LEU A 312 10.35 -15.04 -26.42
C LEU A 312 9.26 -14.11 -26.93
N GLU A 313 8.01 -14.42 -26.61
CA GLU A 313 6.83 -13.63 -26.93
C GLU A 313 6.94 -12.21 -26.37
N GLU A 314 7.43 -12.05 -25.14
CA GLU A 314 7.58 -10.73 -24.52
C GLU A 314 8.67 -9.89 -25.21
N LEU A 315 9.72 -10.54 -25.75
CA LEU A 315 10.72 -9.83 -26.56
C LEU A 315 10.12 -9.31 -27.87
N ALA A 316 9.21 -10.07 -28.49
CA ALA A 316 8.49 -9.61 -29.68
C ALA A 316 7.58 -8.44 -29.34
N ASP A 317 6.94 -8.46 -28.17
CA ASP A 317 6.07 -7.39 -27.70
C ASP A 317 6.85 -6.11 -27.40
N ILE A 318 8.04 -6.21 -26.81
CA ILE A 318 8.98 -5.08 -26.66
C ILE A 318 9.32 -4.46 -28.03
N VAL A 319 9.64 -5.28 -29.03
CA VAL A 319 9.98 -4.79 -30.39
C VAL A 319 8.80 -4.07 -31.02
N GLU A 320 7.57 -4.59 -30.87
CA GLU A 320 6.37 -3.96 -31.40
C GLU A 320 6.15 -2.58 -30.78
N VAL A 321 6.33 -2.43 -29.46
CA VAL A 321 6.25 -1.14 -28.77
C VAL A 321 7.34 -0.18 -29.25
N VAL A 322 8.58 -0.67 -29.45
CA VAL A 322 9.67 0.15 -30.02
C VAL A 322 9.29 0.68 -31.40
N TYR A 323 8.70 -0.15 -32.28
CA TYR A 323 8.25 0.30 -33.60
C TYR A 323 7.15 1.35 -33.52
N ALA A 324 6.17 1.20 -32.63
CA ALA A 324 5.15 2.22 -32.41
C ALA A 324 5.74 3.56 -31.92
N ILE A 325 6.78 3.52 -31.08
CA ILE A 325 7.52 4.73 -30.65
C ILE A 325 8.29 5.37 -31.81
N LEU A 326 8.90 4.56 -32.69
CA LEU A 326 9.58 5.08 -33.89
C LEU A 326 8.60 5.79 -34.82
N ASP A 327 7.44 5.18 -35.05
CA ASP A 327 6.38 5.75 -35.90
C ASP A 327 5.86 7.07 -35.29
N TYR A 328 5.65 7.13 -33.97
CA TYR A 328 5.30 8.38 -33.28
C TYR A 328 6.38 9.47 -33.47
N LYS A 329 7.67 9.09 -33.41
CA LYS A 329 8.80 10.01 -33.59
C LYS A 329 9.08 10.36 -35.05
N GLY A 330 8.36 9.77 -36.01
CA GLY A 330 8.62 9.95 -37.44
C GLY A 330 9.94 9.34 -37.92
N VAL A 331 10.50 8.37 -37.18
CA VAL A 331 11.76 7.71 -37.51
C VAL A 331 11.47 6.41 -38.24
N SER A 332 12.03 6.25 -39.44
CA SER A 332 11.81 5.01 -40.20
C SER A 332 12.57 3.83 -39.59
N ARG A 333 12.06 2.60 -39.76
CA ARG A 333 12.78 1.38 -39.35
C ARG A 333 14.17 1.27 -39.99
N ARG A 334 14.33 1.75 -41.23
CA ARG A 334 15.61 1.77 -41.95
C ARG A 334 16.62 2.70 -41.27
N GLU A 335 16.16 3.87 -40.84
CA GLU A 335 16.98 4.83 -40.09
C GLU A 335 17.36 4.27 -38.71
N PHE A 336 16.41 3.68 -37.99
CA PHE A 336 16.68 3.03 -36.72
C PHE A 336 17.70 1.89 -36.84
N GLU A 337 17.56 1.03 -37.85
CA GLU A 337 18.55 -0.03 -38.12
C GLU A 337 19.92 0.53 -38.51
N TRP A 338 19.96 1.65 -39.23
CA TRP A 338 21.21 2.34 -39.52
C TRP A 338 21.88 2.84 -38.24
N ILE A 339 21.14 3.51 -37.33
CA ILE A 339 21.65 3.95 -36.02
C ILE A 339 22.16 2.77 -35.20
N ARG A 340 21.41 1.65 -35.16
CA ARG A 340 21.81 0.43 -34.44
C ARG A 340 23.12 -0.13 -34.98
N LYS A 341 23.28 -0.20 -36.31
CA LYS A 341 24.52 -0.68 -36.95
C LYS A 341 25.72 0.23 -36.69
N GLN A 342 25.54 1.55 -36.76
CA GLN A 342 26.60 2.50 -36.42
C GLN A 342 27.08 2.32 -34.97
N LYS A 343 26.18 2.13 -34.00
CA LYS A 343 26.57 1.81 -32.62
C LYS A 343 27.37 0.51 -32.49
N VAL A 344 27.05 -0.50 -33.30
CA VAL A 344 27.81 -1.76 -33.32
C VAL A 344 29.21 -1.57 -33.93
N GLU A 345 29.34 -0.74 -34.96
CA GLU A 345 30.64 -0.39 -35.56
C GLU A 345 31.50 0.43 -34.60
N GLU A 346 30.92 1.41 -33.92
CA GLU A 346 31.63 2.31 -32.99
C GLU A 346 31.98 1.65 -31.65
N LYS A 347 31.07 0.85 -31.08
CA LYS A 347 31.15 0.38 -29.68
C LYS A 347 31.16 -1.14 -29.54
N GLY A 348 31.10 -1.87 -30.65
CA GLY A 348 30.94 -3.32 -30.63
C GLY A 348 29.53 -3.77 -30.25
N ALA A 349 29.37 -5.08 -30.09
CA ALA A 349 28.13 -5.72 -29.64
C ALA A 349 28.39 -6.56 -28.39
N PHE A 350 27.33 -7.03 -27.73
CA PHE A 350 27.41 -7.87 -26.53
C PHE A 350 27.92 -9.31 -26.77
N ARG A 351 28.70 -9.55 -27.85
CA ARG A 351 29.20 -10.88 -28.23
C ARG A 351 30.26 -11.40 -27.28
N ASP A 352 31.09 -10.51 -26.75
CA ASP A 352 32.21 -10.86 -25.88
C ASP A 352 31.79 -11.04 -24.40
N LYS A 353 30.52 -10.81 -24.06
CA LYS A 353 29.93 -11.02 -22.72
C LYS A 353 30.70 -10.33 -21.59
N LEU A 354 31.23 -9.14 -21.88
CA LEU A 354 32.08 -8.39 -20.96
C LEU A 354 31.24 -7.74 -19.85
N LEU A 355 31.72 -7.85 -18.61
CA LEU A 355 31.22 -7.14 -17.43
C LEU A 355 32.32 -6.19 -16.94
N LEU A 356 32.08 -4.88 -17.01
CA LEU A 356 32.96 -3.88 -16.43
C LEU A 356 32.84 -3.91 -14.90
N LYS A 357 33.94 -4.20 -14.19
CA LYS A 357 33.95 -4.31 -12.72
C LYS A 357 34.49 -3.06 -12.02
N GLU A 358 35.52 -2.44 -12.57
CA GLU A 358 36.16 -1.25 -12.02
C GLU A 358 36.84 -0.46 -13.16
N VAL A 359 36.96 0.85 -12.96
CA VAL A 359 37.77 1.76 -13.79
C VAL A 359 38.62 2.57 -12.83
N SER A 360 39.94 2.56 -13.03
CA SER A 360 40.87 3.39 -12.29
C SER A 360 41.56 4.36 -13.24
N ASP A 361 41.81 5.58 -12.78
CA ASP A 361 42.68 6.50 -13.49
C ASP A 361 44.10 5.92 -13.55
N SER A 362 44.81 6.21 -14.65
CA SER A 362 46.20 5.78 -14.86
C SER A 362 47.19 6.68 -14.14
#